data_AF-A0A2D4LYQ9-F1
#
_entry.id   AF-A0A2D4LYQ9-F1
#
_cell.length_a   1.000
_cell.length_b   1.000
_cell.length_c   1.000
_cell.angle_alpha   90.00
_cell.angle_beta   90.00
_cell.angle_gamma   90.00
#
_symmetry.space_group_name_H-M   'P 1'
#
loop_
_entity.id
_entity.type
_entity.pdbx_description
1 polymer ?
#
loop_
_entity_poly.entity_id
_entity_poly.type
_entity_poly.pdbx_seq_one_letter_code
_entity_poly.pdbx_strand_id
1 'polypeptide(L)'
;PTDYDEVFAPSLNSTTLRAALVWAARMKNRINHLDVETAYLHAPLQHAIYLKKPLGFKTDDNTGCWKLKKSLYGLKQSEYEWNQCIVKELTRLGFVAGMVDPCLFRKESDGEISLLLLFTDDIALITKIDKEATNIISQLERKFKLKNLGEIKQYLSLKIDKNWGRL
;
A
#
# COMPACT_ATOMS: atom_id res chain seq x y z
N PRO A 1 13.30 11.07 10.53
CA PRO A 1 14.40 10.38 9.83
C PRO A 1 15.27 11.39 9.09
N THR A 2 16.41 11.72 9.66
CA THR A 2 17.34 12.79 9.23
C THR A 2 18.49 12.28 8.35
N ASP A 3 18.45 11.02 7.90
CA ASP A 3 19.51 10.43 7.10
C ASP A 3 18.98 10.00 5.72
N TYR A 4 19.63 10.49 4.66
CA TYR A 4 19.32 10.15 3.27
C TYR A 4 19.57 8.66 2.98
N ASP A 5 20.40 8.00 3.80
CA ASP A 5 20.78 6.61 3.61
C ASP A 5 19.91 5.58 4.33
N GLU A 6 19.01 6.00 5.23
CA GLU A 6 18.01 5.14 5.88
C GLU A 6 16.72 5.05 5.06
N VAL A 7 16.73 4.25 3.99
CA VAL A 7 15.67 4.22 2.96
C VAL A 7 14.99 2.85 2.79
N PHE A 8 14.80 2.12 3.89
CA PHE A 8 14.15 0.81 3.86
C PHE A 8 12.64 0.93 4.10
N ALA A 9 11.84 0.43 3.16
CA ALA A 9 10.45 0.12 3.41
C ALA A 9 10.33 -1.36 3.86
N PRO A 10 9.42 -1.68 4.78
CA PRO A 10 9.21 -3.06 5.18
C PRO A 10 8.56 -3.87 4.04
N SER A 11 8.91 -5.15 3.98
CA SER A 11 8.25 -6.12 3.10
C SER A 11 7.33 -7.03 3.91
N LEU A 12 6.17 -7.35 3.35
CA LEU A 12 5.18 -8.20 4.01
C LEU A 12 5.75 -9.60 4.30
N ASN A 13 5.65 -10.05 5.55
CA ASN A 13 6.11 -11.38 5.92
C ASN A 13 5.13 -12.46 5.42
N SER A 14 5.66 -13.48 4.74
CA SER A 14 4.87 -14.60 4.23
C SER A 14 4.11 -15.37 5.32
N THR A 15 4.62 -15.42 6.55
CA THR A 15 3.95 -16.03 7.70
C THR A 15 2.75 -15.19 8.12
N THR A 16 2.89 -13.86 8.15
CA THR A 16 1.78 -12.93 8.43
C THR A 16 0.68 -13.05 7.38
N LEU A 17 1.06 -13.06 6.09
CA LEU A 17 0.12 -13.27 4.99
C LEU A 17 -0.67 -14.57 5.19
N ARG A 18 0.02 -15.70 5.39
CA ARG A 18 -0.63 -17.00 5.60
C ARG A 18 -1.55 -17.01 6.82
N ALA A 19 -1.11 -16.43 7.94
CA ALA A 19 -1.92 -16.34 9.15
C ALA A 19 -3.20 -15.49 8.93
N ALA A 20 -3.08 -14.36 8.24
CA ALA A 20 -4.22 -13.51 7.91
C ALA A 20 -5.20 -14.20 6.95
N LEU A 21 -4.72 -14.97 5.97
CA LEU A 21 -5.55 -15.77 5.08
C LEU A 21 -6.30 -16.88 5.85
N VAL A 22 -5.62 -17.60 6.75
CA VAL A 22 -6.25 -18.61 7.61
C VAL A 22 -7.31 -17.98 8.51
N TRP A 23 -7.03 -16.82 9.10
CA TRP A 23 -8.01 -16.08 9.90
C TRP A 23 -9.22 -15.67 9.06
N ALA A 24 -9.00 -15.13 7.86
CA ALA A 24 -10.08 -14.76 6.95
C ALA A 24 -10.96 -15.96 6.61
N ALA A 25 -10.34 -17.11 6.30
CA ALA A 25 -11.01 -18.37 6.02
C ALA A 25 -11.79 -18.90 7.22
N ARG A 26 -11.27 -18.79 8.44
CA ARG A 26 -11.99 -19.26 9.64
C ARG A 26 -13.20 -18.38 9.96
N MET A 27 -13.08 -17.07 9.75
CA MET A 27 -14.09 -16.09 10.16
C MET A 27 -15.16 -15.80 9.09
N LYS A 28 -15.06 -16.43 7.90
CA LYS A 28 -15.94 -16.12 6.77
C LYS A 28 -15.81 -14.68 6.28
N ASN A 29 -14.59 -14.12 6.36
CA ASN A 29 -14.31 -12.76 5.92
C ASN A 29 -14.10 -12.69 4.42
N ARG A 30 -14.49 -11.55 3.85
CA ARG A 30 -14.14 -11.19 2.47
C ARG A 30 -12.73 -10.64 2.42
N ILE A 31 -12.10 -10.80 1.27
CA ILE A 31 -10.77 -10.28 1.02
C ILE A 31 -10.83 -9.52 -0.30
N ASN A 32 -10.76 -8.20 -0.22
CA ASN A 32 -10.71 -7.32 -1.37
C ASN A 32 -9.26 -7.04 -1.74
N HIS A 33 -8.94 -7.20 -3.02
CA HIS A 33 -7.64 -6.87 -3.58
C HIS A 33 -7.71 -5.50 -4.22
N LEU A 34 -6.87 -4.58 -3.74
CA LEU A 34 -6.75 -3.24 -4.25
C LEU A 34 -5.32 -3.04 -4.79
N ASP A 35 -5.20 -2.29 -5.87
CA ASP A 35 -3.94 -1.93 -6.51
C ASP A 35 -3.82 -0.40 -6.59
N VAL A 36 -2.75 0.17 -6.06
CA VAL A 36 -2.50 1.61 -6.14
C VAL A 36 -1.73 1.93 -7.41
N GLU A 37 -2.43 2.56 -8.35
CA GLU A 37 -1.83 2.93 -9.63
C GLU A 37 -0.74 3.99 -9.43
N THR A 38 0.46 3.70 -9.94
CA THR A 38 1.62 4.60 -9.84
C THR A 38 1.96 5.01 -8.39
N ALA A 39 1.90 4.07 -7.45
CA ALA A 39 2.09 4.28 -6.01
C ALA A 39 3.18 5.31 -5.64
N TYR A 40 4.39 5.18 -6.20
CA TYR A 40 5.50 6.09 -5.88
C TYR A 40 5.24 7.55 -6.29
N LEU A 41 4.45 7.79 -7.33
CA LEU A 41 4.07 9.13 -7.79
C LEU A 41 3.03 9.81 -6.88
N HIS A 42 2.50 9.11 -5.87
CA HIS A 42 1.64 9.70 -4.86
C HIS A 42 2.43 10.31 -3.69
N ALA A 43 3.66 9.85 -3.45
CA ALA A 43 4.46 10.26 -2.31
C ALA A 43 5.23 11.56 -2.57
N PRO A 44 5.11 12.58 -1.70
CA PRO A 44 6.01 13.73 -1.74
C PRO A 44 7.43 13.30 -1.37
N LEU A 45 8.43 14.02 -1.87
CA LEU A 45 9.82 13.83 -1.44
C LEU A 45 10.10 14.68 -0.20
N GLN A 46 10.73 14.09 0.81
CA GLN A 46 11.22 14.82 1.99
C GLN A 46 12.48 15.63 1.68
N HIS A 47 13.28 15.15 0.73
CA HIS A 47 14.54 15.78 0.32
C HIS A 47 14.45 16.35 -1.09
N ALA A 48 15.15 17.46 -1.33
CA ALA A 48 15.21 18.06 -2.66
C ALA A 48 16.09 17.21 -3.59
N ILE A 49 15.46 16.55 -4.56
CA ILE A 49 16.17 15.77 -5.56
C ILE A 49 16.09 16.47 -6.90
N TYR A 50 17.25 16.62 -7.51
CA TYR A 50 17.42 17.28 -8.79
C TYR A 50 17.86 16.26 -9.84
N LEU A 51 17.20 16.26 -10.98
CA LEU A 51 17.54 15.43 -12.13
C LEU A 51 18.22 16.28 -13.20
N LYS A 52 19.22 15.70 -13.84
CA LYS A 52 19.67 16.19 -15.14
C LYS A 52 18.49 16.10 -16.12
N LYS A 53 18.31 17.11 -16.95
CA LYS A 53 17.27 17.11 -17.99
C LYS A 53 17.40 15.85 -18.85
N PRO A 54 16.32 15.06 -19.05
CA PRO A 54 16.39 13.85 -19.85
C PRO A 54 16.78 14.15 -21.30
N LEU A 55 17.54 13.24 -21.89
CA LEU A 55 17.84 13.29 -23.33
C LEU A 55 16.54 13.29 -24.14
N GLY A 56 16.41 14.20 -25.10
CA GLY A 56 15.22 14.33 -25.94
C GLY A 56 14.25 15.44 -25.52
N PHE A 57 14.37 15.98 -24.31
CA PHE A 57 13.64 17.20 -23.92
C PHE A 57 14.45 18.43 -24.32
N LYS A 58 14.20 18.95 -25.53
CA LYS A 58 14.76 20.23 -25.97
C LYS A 58 14.01 21.36 -25.28
N THR A 59 14.66 22.00 -24.32
CA THR A 59 14.22 23.29 -23.78
C THR A 59 15.10 24.39 -24.37
N ASP A 60 14.54 25.58 -24.59
CA ASP A 60 15.30 26.72 -25.14
C ASP A 60 16.55 27.06 -24.30
N ASP A 61 16.51 26.71 -23.01
CA ASP A 61 17.63 26.74 -22.09
C ASP A 61 18.15 25.32 -21.80
N ASN A 62 19.34 24.97 -22.28
CA ASN A 62 20.00 23.69 -21.96
C ASN A 62 20.77 23.72 -20.63
N THR A 63 20.77 24.84 -19.92
CA THR A 63 21.39 24.97 -18.61
C THR A 63 20.40 24.58 -17.49
N GLY A 64 20.90 24.18 -16.32
CA GLY A 64 20.08 23.84 -15.15
C GLY A 64 19.61 22.38 -15.02
N CYS A 65 18.78 22.14 -14.00
CA CYS A 65 18.28 20.81 -13.60
C CYS A 65 16.78 20.88 -13.27
N TRP A 66 16.12 19.73 -13.22
CA TRP A 66 14.71 19.64 -12.81
C TRP A 66 14.62 19.22 -11.35
N LYS A 67 13.83 19.94 -10.54
CA LYS A 67 13.52 19.54 -9.16
C LYS A 67 12.30 18.62 -9.15
N LEU A 68 12.46 17.42 -8.61
CA LEU A 68 11.35 16.50 -8.39
C LEU A 68 10.47 17.00 -7.24
N LYS A 69 9.15 17.03 -7.46
CA LYS A 69 8.15 17.37 -6.43
C LYS A 69 7.61 16.14 -5.70
N LYS A 70 7.69 14.98 -6.36
CA LYS A 70 7.21 13.69 -5.87
C LYS A 70 8.21 12.61 -6.19
N SER A 71 8.10 11.50 -5.49
CA SER A 71 8.89 10.31 -5.71
C SER A 71 8.64 9.74 -7.12
N LEU A 72 9.62 9.03 -7.67
CA LEU A 72 9.64 8.50 -9.03
C LEU A 72 10.21 7.09 -9.02
N TYR A 73 9.75 6.21 -9.91
CA TYR A 73 10.36 4.91 -10.08
C TYR A 73 11.87 5.01 -10.37
N GLY A 74 12.67 4.18 -9.70
CA GLY A 74 14.12 4.15 -9.84
C GLY A 74 14.90 5.04 -8.87
N LEU A 75 14.25 5.86 -8.04
CA LEU A 75 14.96 6.51 -6.92
C LEU A 75 15.07 5.54 -5.72
N LYS A 76 16.23 5.57 -5.06
CA LYS A 76 16.53 4.74 -3.88
C LYS A 76 15.50 4.91 -2.76
N GLN A 77 15.00 6.13 -2.54
CA GLN A 77 14.03 6.42 -1.47
C GLN A 77 12.56 6.25 -1.87
N SER A 78 12.24 5.82 -3.09
CA SER A 78 10.86 5.90 -3.58
C SER A 78 9.88 5.01 -2.82
N GLU A 79 10.32 3.81 -2.51
CA GLU A 79 9.56 2.83 -1.75
C GLU A 79 9.33 3.31 -0.31
N TYR A 80 10.37 3.87 0.31
CA TYR A 80 10.29 4.44 1.65
C TYR A 80 9.31 5.62 1.72
N GLU A 81 9.41 6.59 0.81
CA GLU A 81 8.52 7.76 0.79
C GLU A 81 7.06 7.35 0.56
N TRP A 82 6.84 6.36 -0.30
CA TRP A 82 5.52 5.76 -0.48
C TRP A 82 5.02 5.08 0.78
N ASN A 83 5.82 4.23 1.42
CA ASN A 83 5.44 3.57 2.65
C ASN A 83 5.03 4.57 3.75
N GLN A 84 5.81 5.62 3.96
CA GLN A 84 5.47 6.69 4.91
C GLN A 84 4.15 7.39 4.54
N CYS A 85 3.93 7.64 3.26
CA CYS A 85 2.71 8.28 2.77
C CYS A 85 1.45 7.45 3.04
N ILE A 86 1.48 6.15 2.67
CA ILE A 86 0.33 5.26 2.84
C ILE A 86 0.10 4.91 4.31
N VAL A 87 1.15 4.66 5.10
CA VAL A 87 1.03 4.40 6.56
C VAL A 87 0.34 5.57 7.25
N LYS A 88 0.75 6.80 6.95
CA LYS A 88 0.12 8.00 7.52
C LYS A 88 -1.37 8.08 7.20
N GLU A 89 -1.76 7.75 5.98
CA GLU A 89 -3.17 7.74 5.58
C GLU A 89 -3.93 6.60 6.29
N LEU A 90 -3.37 5.40 6.37
CA LEU A 90 -3.97 4.28 7.09
C LEU A 90 -4.18 4.61 8.58
N THR A 91 -3.19 5.21 9.23
CA THR A 91 -3.32 5.69 10.61
C THR A 91 -4.44 6.73 10.75
N ARG A 92 -4.58 7.66 9.80
CA ARG A 92 -5.70 8.63 9.77
C ARG A 92 -7.07 7.94 9.65
N LEU A 93 -7.14 6.79 8.98
CA LEU A 93 -8.33 5.96 8.83
C LEU A 93 -8.64 5.08 10.06
N GLY A 94 -7.80 5.16 11.10
CA GLY A 94 -7.95 4.41 12.35
C GLY A 94 -7.27 3.03 12.34
N PHE A 95 -6.42 2.74 11.35
CA PHE A 95 -5.61 1.53 11.37
C PHE A 95 -4.38 1.69 12.27
N VAL A 96 -4.01 0.61 12.94
CA VAL A 96 -2.78 0.50 13.73
C VAL A 96 -1.89 -0.56 13.08
N ALA A 97 -0.64 -0.21 12.81
CA ALA A 97 0.35 -1.15 12.29
C ALA A 97 0.71 -2.21 13.34
N GLY A 98 0.94 -3.44 12.91
CA GLY A 98 1.37 -4.54 13.75
C GLY A 98 2.79 -4.32 14.29
N MET A 99 3.02 -4.74 15.54
CA MET A 99 4.35 -4.62 16.17
C MET A 99 5.37 -5.59 15.56
N VAL A 100 4.92 -6.77 15.14
CA VAL A 100 5.80 -7.83 14.59
C VAL A 100 5.98 -7.66 13.09
N ASP A 101 4.91 -7.28 12.39
CA ASP A 101 4.93 -7.04 10.95
C ASP A 101 4.29 -5.68 10.65
N PRO A 102 5.08 -4.66 10.28
CA PRO A 102 4.59 -3.32 10.01
C PRO A 102 3.81 -3.21 8.68
N CYS A 103 3.77 -4.27 7.87
CA CYS A 103 2.92 -4.36 6.68
C CYS A 103 1.50 -4.87 7.01
N LEU A 104 1.26 -5.36 8.22
CA LEU A 104 -0.07 -5.73 8.70
C LEU A 104 -0.68 -4.57 9.49
N PHE A 105 -1.88 -4.17 9.12
CA PHE A 105 -2.64 -3.14 9.80
C PHE A 105 -3.94 -3.73 10.34
N ARG A 106 -4.28 -3.37 11.58
CA ARG A 106 -5.52 -3.76 12.25
C ARG A 106 -6.37 -2.52 12.53
N LYS A 107 -7.65 -2.60 12.21
CA LYS A 107 -8.67 -1.64 12.64
C LYS A 107 -9.79 -2.40 13.32
N GLU A 108 -10.34 -1.80 14.38
CA GLU A 108 -11.51 -2.32 15.07
C GLU A 108 -12.59 -1.25 15.08
N SER A 109 -13.81 -1.62 14.69
CA SER A 109 -14.99 -0.75 14.71
C SER A 109 -16.18 -1.58 15.16
N ASP A 110 -16.90 -1.11 16.18
CA ASP A 110 -18.11 -1.76 16.70
C ASP A 110 -17.93 -3.26 17.04
N GLY A 111 -16.74 -3.64 17.54
CA GLY A 111 -16.37 -5.02 17.89
C GLY A 111 -15.98 -5.89 16.69
N GLU A 112 -16.00 -5.37 15.46
CA GLU A 112 -15.58 -6.07 14.26
C GLU A 112 -14.16 -5.67 13.86
N ILE A 113 -13.36 -6.65 13.42
CA ILE A 113 -11.96 -6.46 13.05
C ILE A 113 -11.83 -6.42 11.53
N SER A 114 -11.12 -5.41 11.04
CA SER A 114 -10.63 -5.35 9.67
C SER A 114 -9.10 -5.44 9.69
N LEU A 115 -8.54 -6.30 8.84
CA LEU A 115 -7.11 -6.38 8.61
C LEU A 115 -6.79 -5.81 7.23
N LEU A 116 -5.65 -5.14 7.10
CA LEU A 116 -5.13 -4.68 5.83
C LEU A 116 -3.67 -5.10 5.72
N LEU A 117 -3.35 -5.85 4.68
CA LEU A 117 -1.98 -6.24 4.35
C LEU A 117 -1.50 -5.34 3.22
N LEU A 118 -0.36 -4.69 3.41
CA LEU A 118 0.26 -3.81 2.44
C LEU A 118 1.53 -4.45 1.89
N PHE A 119 1.62 -4.57 0.57
CA PHE A 119 2.82 -4.94 -0.14
C PHE A 119 3.05 -3.97 -1.28
N THR A 120 3.92 -2.98 -1.08
CA THR A 120 4.20 -1.94 -2.08
C THR A 120 2.90 -1.27 -2.57
N ASP A 121 2.45 -1.55 -3.79
CA ASP A 121 1.23 -1.05 -4.45
C ASP A 121 0.00 -1.95 -4.23
N ASP A 122 0.20 -3.21 -3.85
CA ASP A 122 -0.83 -4.20 -3.60
C ASP A 122 -1.37 -4.16 -2.17
N ILE A 123 -2.69 -4.06 -2.02
CA ILE A 123 -3.37 -4.07 -0.72
C ILE A 123 -4.38 -5.23 -0.68
N ALA A 124 -4.29 -6.07 0.34
CA ALA A 124 -5.34 -7.02 0.68
C ALA A 124 -6.12 -6.55 1.90
N LEU A 125 -7.36 -6.10 1.68
CA LEU A 125 -8.29 -5.67 2.72
C LEU A 125 -9.19 -6.83 3.12
N ILE A 126 -9.08 -7.27 4.37
CA ILE A 126 -9.84 -8.38 4.95
C ILE A 126 -10.85 -7.82 5.94
N THR A 127 -12.13 -7.99 5.65
CA THR A 127 -13.21 -7.60 6.57
C THR A 127 -14.46 -8.42 6.32
N LYS A 128 -15.31 -8.51 7.34
CA LYS A 128 -16.61 -9.17 7.26
C LYS A 128 -17.71 -8.23 6.76
N ILE A 129 -17.52 -6.92 6.96
CA ILE A 129 -18.57 -5.92 6.80
C ILE A 129 -18.37 -5.18 5.46
N ASP A 130 -19.22 -5.46 4.48
CA ASP A 130 -19.17 -4.85 3.14
C ASP A 130 -19.22 -3.31 3.17
N LYS A 131 -20.00 -2.75 4.11
CA LYS A 131 -20.09 -1.31 4.32
C LYS A 131 -18.76 -0.72 4.79
N GLU A 132 -18.04 -1.43 5.66
CA GLU A 132 -16.73 -1.00 6.15
C GLU A 132 -15.68 -1.10 5.05
N ALA A 133 -15.70 -2.18 4.25
CA ALA A 133 -14.85 -2.31 3.07
C ALA A 133 -15.05 -1.13 2.11
N THR A 134 -16.31 -0.85 1.75
CA THR A 134 -16.68 0.26 0.86
C THR A 134 -16.22 1.59 1.42
N ASN A 135 -16.46 1.84 2.71
CA ASN A 135 -16.04 3.06 3.37
C ASN A 135 -14.51 3.25 3.29
N ILE A 136 -13.73 2.24 3.70
CA ILE A 136 -12.26 2.28 3.65
C ILE A 136 -11.76 2.54 2.23
N ILE A 137 -12.25 1.77 1.26
CA ILE A 137 -11.87 1.89 -0.16
C ILE A 137 -12.15 3.31 -0.66
N SER A 138 -13.35 3.83 -0.42
CA SER A 138 -13.71 5.20 -0.85
C SER A 138 -12.86 6.28 -0.16
N GLN A 139 -12.35 6.06 1.06
CA GLN A 139 -11.43 7.02 1.67
C GLN A 139 -10.05 6.97 1.02
N LEU A 140 -9.56 5.77 0.69
CA LEU A 140 -8.29 5.60 -0.01
C LEU A 140 -8.35 6.17 -1.43
N GLU A 141 -9.45 5.96 -2.16
CA GLU A 141 -9.68 6.51 -3.51
C GLU A 141 -9.70 8.05 -3.55
N ARG A 142 -10.10 8.71 -2.45
CA ARG A 142 -10.00 10.17 -2.35
C ARG A 142 -8.54 10.66 -2.30
N LYS A 143 -7.61 9.81 -1.88
CA LYS A 143 -6.20 10.16 -1.68
C LYS A 143 -5.29 9.63 -2.78
N PHE A 144 -5.58 8.43 -3.27
CA PHE A 144 -4.75 7.68 -4.19
C PHE A 144 -5.56 7.22 -5.39
N LYS A 145 -4.92 7.14 -6.56
CA LYS A 145 -5.54 6.52 -7.72
C LYS A 145 -5.48 5.01 -7.49
N LEU A 146 -6.63 4.40 -7.21
CA LEU A 146 -6.72 3.02 -6.77
C LEU A 146 -7.65 2.24 -7.69
N LYS A 147 -7.30 0.98 -7.96
CA LYS A 147 -8.13 0.01 -8.66
C LYS A 147 -8.60 -1.03 -7.66
N ASN A 148 -9.91 -1.22 -7.57
CA ASN A 148 -10.48 -2.34 -6.85
C ASN A 148 -10.54 -3.55 -7.80
N LEU A 149 -9.68 -4.54 -7.56
CA LEU A 149 -9.60 -5.76 -8.35
C LEU A 149 -10.65 -6.80 -7.91
N GLY A 150 -11.49 -6.46 -6.92
CA GLY A 150 -12.57 -7.30 -6.42
C GLY A 150 -12.07 -8.32 -5.40
N GLU A 151 -12.71 -9.49 -5.38
CA GLU A 151 -12.29 -10.57 -4.48
C GLU A 151 -10.93 -11.13 -4.90
N ILE A 152 -10.06 -11.33 -3.90
CA ILE A 152 -8.70 -11.79 -4.13
C ILE A 152 -8.69 -13.20 -4.75
N LYS A 153 -7.98 -13.35 -5.86
CA LYS A 153 -7.72 -14.64 -6.52
C LYS A 153 -6.25 -15.00 -6.54
N GLN A 154 -5.39 -13.98 -6.47
CA GLN A 154 -3.96 -14.13 -6.42
C GLN A 154 -3.37 -12.97 -5.60
N TYR A 155 -2.38 -13.25 -4.75
CA TYR A 155 -1.64 -12.23 -4.00
C TYR A 155 -0.23 -12.74 -3.69
N LEU A 156 0.81 -11.98 -4.06
CA LEU A 156 2.22 -12.33 -3.84
C LEU A 156 2.56 -13.77 -4.25
N SER A 157 2.23 -14.11 -5.50
CA SER A 157 2.41 -15.44 -6.10
C SER A 157 1.59 -16.58 -5.49
N LEU A 158 0.78 -16.32 -4.46
CA LEU A 158 -0.19 -17.29 -3.94
C LEU A 158 -1.49 -17.21 -4.73
N LYS A 159 -1.92 -18.33 -5.31
CA LYS A 159 -3.27 -18.48 -5.84
C LYS A 159 -4.21 -18.80 -4.69
N ILE A 160 -5.30 -18.05 -4.57
CA ILE A 160 -6.29 -18.18 -3.51
C ILE A 160 -7.59 -18.68 -4.13
N ASP A 161 -8.02 -19.87 -3.70
CA ASP A 161 -9.32 -20.43 -4.06
C ASP A 161 -10.16 -20.61 -2.79
N LYS A 162 -11.36 -20.04 -2.82
CA LYS A 162 -12.28 -19.95 -1.70
C LYS A 162 -13.37 -21.00 -1.85
N ASN A 163 -13.00 -22.27 -1.67
CA ASN A 163 -13.96 -23.37 -1.61
C ASN A 163 -14.47 -23.54 -0.16
N TRP A 164 -15.49 -22.76 0.19
CA TRP A 164 -16.13 -22.80 1.52
C TRP A 164 -17.05 -24.03 1.73
N GLY A 165 -17.05 -24.98 0.80
CA GLY A 165 -17.85 -26.20 0.85
C GLY A 165 -16.97 -27.44 0.69
N ARG A 166 -17.14 -28.38 1.64
CA ARG A 166 -16.43 -29.65 1.85
C ARG A 166 -15.13 -29.55 2.65
N LEU A 167 -15.29 -29.34 3.95
CA LEU A 167 -14.58 -30.14 4.95
C LEU A 167 -15.62 -31.00 5.66
#